data_AF-A0A3R7J099-F1
#
_entry.id   AF-A0A3R7J099-F1
#
_cell.length_a   1.000
_cell.length_b   1.000
_cell.length_c   1.000
_cell.angle_alpha   90.00
_cell.angle_beta   90.00
_cell.angle_gamma   90.00
#
_symmetry.space_group_name_H-M   'P 1'
#
loop_
_entity.id
_entity.type
_entity.pdbx_description
1 polymer ?
#
loop_
_entity_poly.entity_id
_entity_poly.type
_entity_poly.pdbx_seq_one_letter_code
_entity_poly.pdbx_strand_id
1 'polypeptide(L)'
;MTDDDTPGREHLLVTVRRNGRGAAAATTVVRLLGLLPADRVCTAELAQDAIRLRVELDGTDADRAAAHGAVRRVLADRALDGWALDGRAENGRAEEH
;
A
#
# COMPACT_ATOMS: atom_id res chain seq x y z
N MET A 1 -9.18 7.41 -34.40
CA MET A 1 -9.96 7.00 -33.22
C MET A 1 -9.05 6.12 -32.40
N THR A 2 -8.09 6.74 -31.73
CA THR A 2 -7.30 6.07 -30.71
C THR A 2 -7.96 6.51 -29.42
N ASP A 3 -8.77 5.63 -28.87
CA ASP A 3 -9.22 5.72 -27.49
C ASP A 3 -7.95 5.55 -26.66
N ASP A 4 -7.25 6.66 -26.38
CA ASP A 4 -6.24 6.72 -25.33
C ASP A 4 -7.00 6.74 -24.00
N ASP A 5 -7.76 5.68 -23.72
CA ASP A 5 -8.12 5.30 -22.37
C ASP A 5 -6.88 4.61 -21.81
N THR A 6 -5.85 5.40 -21.53
CA THR A 6 -4.85 5.00 -20.56
C THR A 6 -5.58 5.15 -19.22
N PRO A 7 -6.08 4.08 -18.58
CA PRO A 7 -6.78 4.22 -17.33
C PRO A 7 -5.82 4.91 -16.36
N GLY A 8 -6.17 6.11 -15.90
CA GLY A 8 -5.38 6.82 -14.89
C GLY A 8 -5.13 5.85 -13.75
N ARG A 9 -3.86 5.45 -13.58
CA ARG A 9 -3.51 4.25 -12.80
C ARG A 9 -4.13 4.35 -11.43
N GLU A 10 -5.06 3.45 -11.15
CA GLU A 10 -5.72 3.41 -9.87
C GLU A 10 -4.72 2.92 -8.84
N HIS A 11 -4.81 3.42 -7.61
CA HIS A 11 -3.90 3.01 -6.56
C HIS A 11 -4.59 2.95 -5.21
N LEU A 12 -4.08 2.05 -4.38
CA LEU A 12 -4.44 1.93 -2.98
C LEU A 12 -3.33 2.55 -2.13
N LEU A 13 -3.69 3.56 -1.33
CA LEU A 13 -2.81 4.22 -0.37
C LEU A 13 -3.07 3.68 1.03
N VAL A 14 -2.00 3.25 1.70
CA VAL A 14 -2.03 2.71 3.05
C VAL A 14 -0.98 3.43 3.88
N THR A 15 -1.41 4.14 4.91
CA THR A 15 -0.48 4.77 5.85
C THR A 15 -0.46 3.96 7.15
N VAL A 16 0.72 3.51 7.56
CA VAL A 16 0.92 2.94 8.90
C VAL A 16 1.78 3.87 9.74
N ARG A 17 1.31 4.21 10.93
CA ARG A 17 2.02 5.06 11.89
C ARG A 17 2.60 4.22 13.00
N ARG A 18 3.75 4.66 13.50
CA ARG A 18 4.35 4.05 14.68
C ARG A 18 3.48 4.37 15.90
N ASN A 19 3.08 3.34 16.64
CA ASN A 19 2.26 3.44 17.85
C ASN A 19 2.98 2.82 19.08
N GLY A 20 4.31 2.67 19.04
CA GLY A 20 5.08 2.10 20.14
C GLY A 20 6.54 1.76 19.79
N ARG A 21 7.17 0.89 20.60
CA ARG A 21 8.52 0.33 20.34
C ARG A 21 8.47 -0.83 19.33
N GLY A 22 7.91 -0.57 18.16
CA GLY A 22 7.96 -1.52 17.04
C GLY A 22 9.35 -1.58 16.40
N ALA A 23 9.50 -2.47 15.43
CA ALA A 23 10.71 -2.56 14.61
C ALA A 23 11.02 -1.22 13.89
N ALA A 24 12.28 -1.06 13.46
CA ALA A 24 12.68 0.10 12.67
C ALA A 24 11.84 0.19 11.37
N ALA A 25 11.53 1.43 10.96
CA ALA A 25 10.67 1.69 9.80
C ALA A 25 11.23 1.05 8.51
N ALA A 26 12.55 1.12 8.31
CA ALA A 26 13.22 0.52 7.16
C ALA A 26 13.06 -1.02 7.09
N THR A 27 13.24 -1.72 8.21
CA THR A 27 13.04 -3.19 8.28
C THR A 27 11.58 -3.56 8.01
N THR A 28 10.67 -2.72 8.49
CA THR A 28 9.23 -2.87 8.30
C THR A 28 8.86 -2.74 6.82
N VAL A 29 9.42 -1.75 6.11
CA VAL A 29 9.21 -1.55 4.67
C VAL A 29 9.68 -2.74 3.83
N VAL A 30 10.87 -3.28 4.08
CA VAL A 30 11.38 -4.42 3.31
C VAL A 30 10.45 -5.64 3.45
N ARG A 31 9.90 -5.86 4.64
CA ARG A 31 8.93 -6.94 4.89
C ARG A 31 7.57 -6.66 4.23
N LEU A 32 7.08 -5.43 4.31
CA LEU A 32 5.88 -4.98 3.61
C LEU A 32 5.99 -5.28 2.11
N LEU A 33 7.09 -4.85 1.48
CA LEU A 33 7.33 -5.08 0.05
C LEU A 33 7.44 -6.57 -0.28
N GLY A 34 8.03 -7.39 0.60
CA GLY A 34 8.12 -8.84 0.40
C GLY A 34 6.82 -9.61 0.61
N LEU A 35 5.85 -9.05 1.33
CA LEU A 35 4.53 -9.63 1.56
C LEU A 35 3.50 -9.19 0.52
N LEU A 36 3.82 -8.12 -0.23
CA LEU A 36 2.99 -7.68 -1.31
C LEU A 36 3.19 -8.57 -2.54
N PRO A 37 2.12 -8.82 -3.29
CA PRO A 37 2.18 -9.55 -4.55
C PRO A 37 3.18 -8.93 -5.53
N ALA A 38 4.06 -9.77 -6.09
CA ALA A 38 5.13 -9.35 -6.97
C ALA A 38 4.66 -8.98 -8.40
N ASP A 39 3.41 -9.29 -8.75
CA ASP A 39 2.82 -8.94 -10.04
C ASP A 39 2.50 -7.45 -10.19
N ARG A 40 2.49 -6.68 -9.09
CA ARG A 40 2.09 -5.27 -9.10
C ARG A 40 3.15 -4.35 -8.54
N VAL A 41 3.17 -3.13 -9.06
CA VAL A 41 4.10 -2.09 -8.64
C VAL A 41 3.70 -1.59 -7.26
N CYS A 42 4.56 -1.82 -6.27
CA CYS A 42 4.39 -1.32 -4.91
C CYS A 42 5.52 -0.33 -4.60
N THR A 43 5.15 0.89 -4.21
CA THR A 43 6.10 1.90 -3.75
C THR A 43 5.86 2.19 -2.27
N ALA A 44 6.94 2.30 -1.51
CA ALA A 44 6.90 2.62 -0.09
C ALA A 44 7.71 3.89 0.18
N GLU A 45 7.09 4.85 0.86
CA GLU A 45 7.71 6.07 1.33
C GLU A 45 7.85 6.01 2.86
N LEU A 46 9.07 6.28 3.33
CA LEU A 46 9.40 6.33 4.75
C LEU A 46 9.32 7.77 5.23
N ALA A 47 8.40 8.04 6.15
CA ALA A 47 8.39 9.23 6.97
C ALA A 47 8.93 8.92 8.37
N GLN A 48 9.20 9.96 9.15
CA GLN A 48 9.85 9.85 10.47
C GLN A 48 9.10 8.91 11.44
N ASP A 49 7.76 8.94 11.41
CA ASP A 49 6.88 8.12 12.25
C ASP A 49 5.77 7.41 11.47
N ALA A 50 5.90 7.37 10.14
CA ALA A 50 4.91 6.74 9.28
C ALA A 50 5.56 6.05 8.09
N ILE A 51 4.90 5.02 7.58
CA ILE A 51 5.23 4.39 6.31
C ILE A 51 4.00 4.54 5.44
N ARG A 52 4.17 5.13 4.27
CA ARG A 52 3.12 5.24 3.26
C ARG A 52 3.40 4.21 2.19
N LEU A 53 2.46 3.32 1.96
CA LEU A 53 2.52 2.32 0.92
C LEU A 53 1.51 2.72 -0.16
N ARG A 54 1.99 2.72 -1.41
CA ARG A 54 1.18 2.90 -2.60
C ARG A 54 1.25 1.61 -3.42
N VAL A 55 0.10 1.00 -3.63
CA VAL A 55 -0.06 -0.21 -4.46
C VAL A 55 -0.80 0.19 -5.71
N GLU A 56 -0.15 0.08 -6.87
CA GLU A 56 -0.81 0.31 -8.14
C GLU A 56 -1.79 -0.83 -8.43
N LEU A 57 -2.92 -0.48 -9.02
CA LEU A 57 -4.05 -1.35 -9.32
C LEU A 57 -4.32 -1.33 -10.82
N ASP A 58 -4.74 -2.48 -11.35
CA ASP A 58 -5.17 -2.63 -12.75
C ASP A 58 -6.63 -2.16 -12.96
N GLY A 59 -7.26 -1.59 -11.92
CA GLY A 59 -8.59 -0.97 -11.98
C GLY A 59 -9.77 -1.95 -11.91
N THR A 60 -9.52 -3.26 -11.90
CA THR A 60 -10.57 -4.29 -11.78
C THR A 60 -11.01 -4.50 -10.33
N ASP A 61 -12.28 -4.85 -10.09
CA ASP A 61 -12.77 -5.15 -8.72
C ASP A 61 -12.05 -6.35 -8.08
N ALA A 62 -11.64 -7.33 -8.89
CA ALA A 62 -10.86 -8.48 -8.43
C ALA A 62 -9.47 -8.05 -7.94
N ASP A 63 -8.81 -7.15 -8.66
CA ASP A 63 -7.51 -6.62 -8.28
C ASP A 63 -7.61 -5.75 -7.02
N ARG A 64 -8.61 -4.86 -6.94
CA ARG A 64 -8.91 -4.11 -5.70
C ARG A 64 -9.07 -5.03 -4.51
N ALA A 65 -9.90 -6.08 -4.63
CA ALA A 65 -10.13 -7.04 -3.56
C ALA A 65 -8.84 -7.79 -3.17
N ALA A 66 -8.01 -8.16 -4.15
CA ALA A 66 -6.72 -8.80 -3.91
C ALA A 66 -5.75 -7.86 -3.17
N ALA A 67 -5.67 -6.59 -3.57
CA ALA A 67 -4.83 -5.58 -2.93
C ALA A 67 -5.28 -5.30 -1.49
N HIS A 68 -6.58 -5.10 -1.24
CA HIS A 68 -7.12 -4.97 0.11
C HIS A 68 -6.83 -6.21 0.97
N GLY A 69 -6.96 -7.41 0.39
CA GLY A 69 -6.64 -8.66 1.07
C GLY A 69 -5.16 -8.79 1.43
N ALA A 70 -4.26 -8.41 0.52
CA ALA A 70 -2.82 -8.39 0.76
C ALA A 70 -2.46 -7.40 1.87
N VAL A 71 -2.95 -6.16 1.79
CA VAL A 71 -2.77 -5.13 2.82
C VAL A 71 -3.25 -5.63 4.17
N ARG A 72 -4.45 -6.23 4.24
CA ARG A 72 -5.00 -6.76 5.49
C ARG A 72 -4.14 -7.90 6.07
N ARG A 73 -3.56 -8.77 5.24
CA ARG A 73 -2.62 -9.79 5.71
C ARG A 73 -1.33 -9.18 6.24
N VAL A 74 -0.81 -8.17 5.54
CA VAL A 74 0.41 -7.48 5.97
C VAL A 74 0.19 -6.78 7.31
N LEU A 75 -0.96 -6.10 7.49
CA LEU A 75 -1.36 -5.48 8.76
C LEU A 75 -1.54 -6.47 9.92
N ALA A 76 -1.86 -7.73 9.62
CA ALA A 76 -1.96 -8.79 10.62
C ALA A 76 -0.59 -9.44 10.96
N ASP A 77 0.48 -9.05 10.26
CA ASP A 77 1.82 -9.61 10.49
C ASP A 77 2.40 -9.10 11.81
N ARG A 78 2.94 -10.01 12.63
CA ARG A 78 3.56 -9.65 13.92
C ARG A 78 4.78 -8.75 13.78
N ALA A 79 5.41 -8.66 12.61
CA ALA A 79 6.48 -7.72 12.36
C ALA A 79 6.01 -6.25 12.38
N LEU A 80 4.70 -6.03 12.22
CA LEU A 80 4.05 -4.72 12.39
C LEU A 80 3.58 -4.47 13.83
N ASP A 81 3.92 -5.33 14.79
CA ASP A 81 3.65 -5.05 16.20
C ASP A 81 4.32 -3.72 16.61
N GLY A 82 3.51 -2.78 17.11
CA GLY A 82 3.92 -1.40 17.36
C GLY A 82 3.71 -0.42 16.20
N TRP A 83 3.11 -0.85 15.09
CA TRP A 83 2.61 -0.01 13.99
C TRP A 83 1.09 -0.16 13.86
N ALA A 84 0.39 0.94 13.58
CA ALA A 84 -1.05 0.98 13.45
C ALA A 84 -1.46 1.67 12.14
N LEU A 85 -2.57 1.26 11.56
CA LEU A 85 -3.13 1.92 10.38
C LEU A 85 -3.59 3.34 10.77
N ASP A 86 -3.11 4.34 10.03
CA ASP A 86 -3.50 5.74 10.16
C ASP A 86 -4.66 6.00 9.20
N GLY A 87 -5.89 5.78 9.67
CA GLY A 87 -7.10 5.91 8.86
C GLY A 87 -7.52 4.63 8.13
N ARG A 88 -8.35 4.74 7.08
CA ARG A 88 -8.73 3.61 6.22
C ARG A 88 -7.79 3.58 5.01
N ALA A 89 -7.56 2.41 4.42
CA ALA A 89 -6.88 2.35 3.14
C ALA A 89 -7.71 3.11 2.08
N GLU A 90 -7.10 4.07 1.40
CA GLU A 90 -7.78 5.01 0.51
C GLU A 90 -7.53 4.62 -0.94
N ASN A 91 -8.60 4.56 -1.74
CA ASN A 91 -8.47 4.37 -3.18
C ASN A 91 -8.36 5.75 -3.82
N GLY A 92 -7.24 6.00 -4.51
CA GLY A 92 -7.04 7.18 -5.34
C GLY A 92 -7.01 6.77 -6.80
N ARG A 93 -7.54 7.61 -7.68
CA ARG A 93 -7.17 7.58 -9.10
C ARG A 93 -6.08 8.60 -9.31
N ALA A 94 -5.06 8.27 -10.09
CA ALA A 94 -4.13 9.29 -10.55
C ALA A 94 -4.90 10.25 -11.48
N GLU A 95 -5.30 11.41 -10.95
CA GLU A 95 -5.71 12.55 -11.77
C GLU A 95 -4.42 13.20 -12.29
N GLU A 96 -4.01 12.84 -13.50
CA GLU A 96 -2.84 13.46 -14.13
C GLU A 96 -3.29 14.76 -14.81
N HIS A 97 -2.62 15.86 -14.47
CA HIS A 97 -2.91 17.26 -14.84
C HIS A 97 -2.26 17.67 -16.16
#